data_AF-A0A7R9DYA4-F1
#
_entry.id   AF-A0A7R9DYA4-F1
#
_cell.length_a   1.000
_cell.length_b   1.000
_cell.length_c   1.000
_cell.angle_alpha   90.00
_cell.angle_beta   90.00
_cell.angle_gamma   90.00
#
_symmetry.space_group_name_H-M   'P 1'
#
loop_
_entity.id
_entity.type
_entity.pdbx_description
1 polymer ?
#
loop_
_entity_poly.entity_id
_entity_poly.type
_entity_poly.pdbx_seq_one_letter_code
_entity_poly.pdbx_strand_id
1 'polypeptide(L)'
;MDQSWLVSPVKMFSCRGMLVPALLVLAAVVVADGALLIMSDGLSRMVTLKERGQLCSVHNNKSKIKRMMAKSDSVMVHRISSEELEELMESCTQKASSGQRGFIYPGTKWCGPGNIAKHFDDVGRYGEEDKCCREHDHCPKQLGAGQCRYGICNKSLFTRQVN
;
A
#
# COMPACT_ATOMS: atom_id res chain seq x y z
N MET A 1 -42.59 -21.94 -5.49
CA MET A 1 -42.16 -20.57 -5.84
C MET A 1 -41.61 -19.95 -4.56
N ASP A 2 -40.36 -19.51 -4.38
CA ASP A 2 -39.25 -19.26 -5.31
C ASP A 2 -37.94 -19.11 -4.48
N GLN A 3 -36.83 -19.63 -5.03
CA GLN A 3 -35.35 -19.41 -4.84
C GLN A 3 -34.70 -19.50 -3.43
N SER A 4 -33.84 -20.50 -3.11
CA SER A 4 -32.41 -20.73 -3.49
C SER A 4 -31.45 -19.68 -2.86
N TRP A 5 -30.40 -19.96 -2.06
CA TRP A 5 -29.35 -21.00 -2.11
C TRP A 5 -28.60 -21.18 -0.76
N LEU A 6 -28.25 -22.45 -0.46
CA LEU A 6 -27.06 -23.01 0.21
C LEU A 6 -26.60 -22.56 1.62
N VAL A 7 -26.58 -23.55 2.50
CA VAL A 7 -25.86 -23.65 3.79
C VAL A 7 -24.36 -24.00 3.62
N SER A 8 -23.54 -23.43 4.53
CA SER A 8 -22.19 -23.88 5.01
C SER A 8 -20.91 -23.24 4.40
N PRO A 9 -19.74 -23.29 5.07
CA PRO A 9 -19.44 -22.94 6.47
C PRO A 9 -18.12 -22.12 6.59
N VAL A 10 -18.08 -21.00 7.30
CA VAL A 10 -16.80 -20.42 7.78
C VAL A 10 -16.92 -20.08 9.26
N LYS A 11 -16.89 -21.13 10.08
CA LYS A 11 -16.61 -21.06 11.51
C LYS A 11 -15.19 -21.57 11.67
N MET A 12 -14.19 -20.69 11.66
CA MET A 12 -12.80 -21.07 11.89
C MET A 12 -12.36 -20.55 13.26
N PHE A 13 -12.87 -21.21 14.30
CA PHE A 13 -12.18 -21.30 15.58
C PHE A 13 -11.46 -22.65 15.60
N SER A 14 -10.15 -22.65 15.81
CA SER A 14 -9.51 -23.78 16.49
C SER A 14 -8.27 -23.30 17.25
N CYS A 15 -8.44 -23.23 18.57
CA CYS A 15 -7.35 -23.16 19.54
C CYS A 15 -6.83 -24.58 19.80
N ARG A 16 -5.50 -24.73 19.70
CA ARG A 16 -4.63 -25.72 20.36
C ARG A 16 -5.01 -27.21 20.32
N GLY A 17 -4.16 -27.96 19.60
CA GLY A 17 -3.73 -29.29 20.01
C GLY A 17 -4.19 -30.42 19.09
N MET A 18 -3.42 -30.73 18.05
CA MET A 18 -3.17 -32.08 17.55
C MET A 18 -2.05 -32.01 16.50
N LEU A 19 -1.11 -32.94 16.58
CA LEU A 19 -0.03 -33.15 15.63
C LEU A 19 -0.60 -33.28 14.20
N VAL A 20 -0.27 -32.34 13.32
CA VAL A 20 -0.53 -32.46 11.88
C VAL A 20 0.75 -32.98 11.22
N PRO A 21 0.68 -34.05 10.39
CA PRO A 21 1.85 -34.62 9.76
C PRO A 21 2.47 -33.63 8.77
N ALA A 22 3.81 -33.58 8.78
CA ALA A 22 4.65 -32.54 8.18
C ALA A 22 4.75 -32.54 6.63
N LEU A 23 3.73 -32.98 5.91
CA LEU A 23 3.77 -33.07 4.44
C LEU A 23 2.49 -32.47 3.85
N LEU A 24 2.64 -31.42 3.03
CA LEU A 24 1.61 -30.67 2.27
C LEU A 24 1.00 -29.40 2.92
N VAL A 25 1.80 -28.59 3.63
CA VAL A 25 1.49 -27.14 3.79
C VAL A 25 2.66 -26.30 3.29
N LEU A 26 3.08 -26.57 2.06
CA LEU A 26 3.90 -25.67 1.24
C LEU A 26 3.09 -25.14 0.04
N ALA A 27 1.75 -25.07 0.18
CA ALA A 27 1.00 -24.07 -0.57
C ALA A 27 1.37 -22.73 0.04
N ALA A 28 2.46 -22.16 -0.47
CA ALA A 28 2.93 -20.84 -0.15
C ALA A 28 1.70 -19.92 0.00
N VAL A 29 1.54 -19.34 1.18
CA VAL A 29 0.72 -18.14 1.33
C VAL A 29 1.46 -17.05 0.55
N VAL A 30 1.34 -17.10 -0.78
CA VAL A 30 1.78 -16.05 -1.67
C VAL A 30 0.77 -14.94 -1.42
N VAL A 31 1.05 -14.11 -0.43
CA VAL A 31 0.47 -12.78 -0.38
C VAL A 31 0.91 -12.14 -1.69
N ALA A 32 -0.02 -11.99 -2.63
CA ALA A 32 0.24 -11.17 -3.81
C ALA A 32 0.64 -9.79 -3.27
N ASP A 33 1.89 -9.38 -3.51
CA ASP A 33 2.34 -8.04 -3.15
C ASP A 33 1.50 -7.07 -3.98
N GLY A 34 0.44 -6.54 -3.37
CA GLY A 34 -0.38 -5.48 -3.96
C GLY A 34 0.53 -4.30 -4.26
N ALA A 35 0.55 -3.89 -5.52
CA ALA A 35 1.30 -2.73 -5.97
C ALA A 35 0.34 -1.74 -6.63
N LEU A 36 0.40 -0.49 -6.20
CA LEU A 36 -0.26 0.60 -6.91
C LEU A 36 0.61 0.99 -8.10
N LEU A 37 0.03 0.97 -9.30
CA LEU A 37 0.71 1.38 -10.53
C LEU A 37 0.29 2.80 -10.89
N ILE A 38 1.24 3.74 -10.88
CA ILE A 38 1.02 5.13 -11.28
C ILE A 38 1.72 5.35 -12.62
N MET A 39 1.02 5.89 -13.61
CA MET A 39 1.52 5.99 -14.98
C MET A 39 1.22 7.37 -15.57
N SER A 40 2.10 7.85 -16.44
CA SER A 40 1.84 9.11 -17.15
C SER A 40 0.71 8.94 -18.16
N ASP A 41 0.02 10.04 -18.43
CA ASP A 41 -0.97 10.19 -19.50
C ASP A 41 -0.48 9.66 -20.85
N GLY A 42 0.79 9.89 -21.21
CA GLY A 42 1.47 9.38 -22.40
C GLY A 42 1.85 7.89 -22.39
N LEU A 43 1.49 7.14 -21.33
CA LEU A 43 1.70 5.68 -21.20
C LEU A 43 3.15 5.22 -21.40
N SER A 44 4.11 6.10 -21.12
CA SER A 44 5.53 5.89 -21.44
C SER A 44 6.40 5.64 -20.20
N ARG A 45 5.95 6.10 -19.03
CA ARG A 45 6.65 6.04 -17.75
C ARG A 45 5.69 5.57 -16.68
N MET A 46 6.19 4.81 -15.71
CA MET A 46 5.38 4.25 -14.63
C MET A 46 6.18 4.19 -13.32
N VAL A 47 5.50 4.39 -12.21
CA VAL A 47 5.99 4.19 -10.85
C VAL A 47 5.15 3.10 -10.19
N THR A 48 5.80 2.18 -9.49
CA THR A 48 5.13 1.20 -8.63
C THR A 48 5.32 1.57 -7.17
N LEU A 49 4.23 1.71 -6.41
CA LEU A 49 4.28 1.81 -4.96
C LEU A 49 3.90 0.47 -4.33
N LYS A 50 4.67 -0.01 -3.35
CA LYS A 50 4.48 -1.33 -2.72
C LYS A 50 4.44 -1.23 -1.20
N GLU A 51 3.56 -2.01 -0.57
CA GLU A 51 3.51 -2.11 0.90
C GLU A 51 4.69 -2.90 1.51
N ARG A 52 5.46 -3.63 0.71
CA ARG A 52 6.58 -4.48 1.16
C ARG A 52 7.84 -4.27 0.31
N GLY A 53 8.99 -4.27 0.97
CA GLY A 53 10.29 -4.14 0.31
C GLY A 53 10.61 -2.71 -0.10
N GLN A 54 11.07 -2.52 -1.35
CA GLN A 54 11.32 -1.18 -1.89
C GLN A 54 9.97 -0.48 -2.15
N LEU A 55 9.64 0.49 -1.29
CA LEU A 55 8.36 1.21 -1.27
C LEU A 55 8.01 1.86 -2.61
N CYS A 56 9.01 2.31 -3.38
CA CYS A 56 8.83 2.87 -4.71
C CYS A 56 9.80 2.27 -5.74
N SER A 57 9.32 1.97 -6.95
CA SER A 57 10.20 1.63 -8.09
C SER A 57 9.77 2.33 -9.37
N VAL A 58 10.74 2.92 -10.06
CA VAL A 58 10.55 3.65 -11.32
C VAL A 58 10.74 2.72 -12.52
N HIS A 59 9.88 2.85 -13.53
CA HIS A 59 9.92 2.05 -14.76
C HIS A 59 9.83 2.97 -15.99
N ASN A 60 10.80 2.86 -16.90
CA ASN A 60 10.90 3.60 -18.16
C ASN A 60 10.88 2.68 -19.40
N ASN A 61 10.95 1.36 -19.20
CA ASN A 61 10.97 0.40 -20.30
C ASN A 61 9.54 0.11 -20.79
N LYS A 62 9.19 0.60 -21.99
CA LYS A 62 7.86 0.44 -22.59
C LYS A 62 7.40 -1.02 -22.65
N SER A 63 8.27 -1.96 -22.98
CA SER A 63 7.92 -3.39 -23.07
C SER A 63 7.61 -3.97 -21.69
N LYS A 64 8.35 -3.55 -20.66
CA LYS A 64 8.07 -3.93 -19.26
C LYS A 64 6.75 -3.33 -18.79
N ILE A 65 6.52 -2.05 -19.07
CA ILE A 65 5.29 -1.33 -18.71
C ILE A 65 4.08 -2.00 -19.37
N LYS A 66 4.11 -2.25 -20.69
CA LYS A 66 3.03 -2.95 -21.40
C LYS A 66 2.71 -4.31 -20.79
N ARG A 67 3.74 -5.08 -20.42
CA ARG A 67 3.56 -6.38 -19.76
C ARG A 67 2.99 -6.23 -18.35
N MET A 68 3.37 -5.20 -17.61
CA MET A 68 2.80 -4.93 -16.28
C MET A 68 1.34 -4.52 -16.39
N MET A 69 0.99 -3.66 -17.35
CA MET A 69 -0.39 -3.27 -17.64
C MET A 69 -1.24 -4.46 -18.07
N ALA A 70 -0.73 -5.31 -18.96
CA ALA A 70 -1.47 -6.49 -19.45
C ALA A 70 -1.75 -7.53 -18.36
N LYS A 71 -1.00 -7.50 -17.26
CA LYS A 71 -1.13 -8.42 -16.13
C LYS A 71 -1.87 -7.83 -14.94
N SER A 72 -2.19 -6.53 -14.97
CA SER A 72 -2.78 -5.82 -13.84
C SER A 72 -4.20 -5.41 -14.19
N ASP A 73 -5.08 -5.45 -13.19
CA ASP A 73 -6.43 -4.93 -13.35
C ASP A 73 -6.39 -3.41 -13.53
N SER A 74 -7.25 -2.89 -14.42
CA SER A 74 -7.33 -1.45 -14.72
C SER A 74 -7.62 -0.60 -13.48
N VAL A 75 -8.28 -1.17 -12.46
CA VAL A 75 -8.58 -0.53 -11.17
C VAL A 75 -7.31 -0.21 -10.37
N MET A 76 -6.22 -0.96 -10.57
CA MET A 76 -4.96 -0.78 -9.85
C MET A 76 -3.98 0.17 -10.58
N VAL A 77 -4.40 0.73 -11.72
CA VAL A 77 -3.60 1.62 -12.57
C VAL A 77 -4.15 3.04 -12.49
N HIS A 78 -3.45 3.92 -11.79
CA HIS A 78 -3.77 5.34 -11.69
C HIS A 78 -2.99 6.13 -12.75
N ARG A 79 -3.70 6.94 -13.56
CA ARG A 79 -3.11 7.80 -14.58
C ARG A 79 -3.03 9.24 -14.07
N ILE A 80 -1.89 9.88 -14.23
CA ILE A 80 -1.63 11.27 -13.84
C ILE A 80 -0.91 12.03 -14.96
N SER A 81 -0.77 13.35 -14.85
CA SER A 81 0.00 14.12 -15.83
C SER A 81 1.46 13.70 -15.87
N SER A 82 2.12 13.95 -17.00
CA SER A 82 3.56 13.66 -17.12
C SER A 82 4.38 14.48 -16.12
N GLU A 83 3.96 15.69 -15.81
CA GLU A 83 4.57 16.60 -14.83
C GLU A 83 4.45 16.06 -13.40
N GLU A 84 3.25 15.64 -12.96
CA GLU A 84 3.04 15.04 -11.63
C GLU A 84 3.83 13.74 -11.46
N LEU A 85 3.95 12.94 -12.54
CA LEU A 85 4.76 11.72 -12.48
C LEU A 85 6.25 12.04 -12.35
N GLU A 86 6.73 13.15 -12.91
CA GLU A 86 8.12 13.57 -12.76
C GLU A 86 8.46 13.92 -11.31
N GLU A 87 7.59 14.68 -10.64
CA GLU A 87 7.73 14.95 -9.19
C GLU A 87 7.75 13.64 -8.38
N LEU A 88 6.88 12.69 -8.75
CA LEU A 88 6.81 11.38 -8.11
C LEU A 88 8.10 10.58 -8.29
N MET A 89 8.61 10.53 -9.52
CA MET A 89 9.85 9.83 -9.85
C MET A 89 11.05 10.43 -9.12
N GLU A 90 11.11 11.76 -8.98
CA GLU A 90 12.15 12.44 -8.24
C GLU A 90 12.14 12.02 -6.77
N SER A 91 10.99 12.13 -6.09
CA SER A 91 10.82 11.68 -4.69
C SER A 91 11.20 10.21 -4.49
N CYS A 92 10.88 9.35 -5.46
CA CYS A 92 11.26 7.94 -5.42
C CYS A 92 12.77 7.67 -5.52
N THR A 93 13.55 8.60 -6.09
CA THR A 93 15.01 8.48 -6.22
C THR A 93 15.77 9.21 -5.13
N GLN A 94 15.11 10.06 -4.35
CA GLN A 94 15.74 10.74 -3.22
C GLN A 94 16.21 9.70 -2.20
N LYS A 95 17.51 9.73 -1.89
CA LYS A 95 18.06 8.93 -0.81
C LYS A 95 17.48 9.47 0.49
N ALA A 96 16.77 8.61 1.21
CA ALA A 96 16.41 8.80 2.61
C ALA A 96 17.58 9.45 3.37
N SER A 97 17.50 10.75 3.65
CA SER A 97 18.45 11.41 4.52
C SER A 97 18.36 10.77 5.91
N SER A 98 19.48 10.65 6.62
CA SER A 98 19.58 9.91 7.88
C SER A 98 18.53 10.37 8.89
N GLY A 99 17.43 9.61 9.00
CA GLY A 99 16.27 9.91 9.86
C GLY A 99 14.91 9.76 9.15
N GLN A 100 14.82 10.04 7.84
CA GLN A 100 13.59 9.87 7.06
C GLN A 100 13.53 8.47 6.45
N ARG A 101 12.78 7.56 7.07
CA ARG A 101 12.55 6.22 6.53
C ARG A 101 11.28 6.17 5.68
N GLY A 102 11.26 6.79 4.51
CA GLY A 102 10.13 6.56 3.60
C GLY A 102 9.98 7.56 2.47
N PHE A 103 9.19 7.13 1.49
CA PHE A 103 8.65 7.96 0.43
C PHE A 103 7.50 8.80 1.00
N ILE A 104 7.57 10.13 0.87
CA ILE A 104 6.45 11.04 1.08
C ILE A 104 5.95 11.46 -0.30
N TYR A 105 4.63 11.44 -0.49
CA TYR A 105 4.03 11.85 -1.75
C TYR A 105 4.39 13.31 -2.05
N PRO A 106 4.96 13.64 -3.23
CA PRO A 106 5.38 15.00 -3.54
C PRO A 106 4.25 16.01 -3.36
N GLY A 107 4.58 17.20 -2.87
CA GLY A 107 3.57 18.24 -2.60
C GLY A 107 2.73 18.01 -1.34
N THR A 108 2.96 16.93 -0.60
CA THR A 108 2.34 16.65 0.72
C THR A 108 3.40 16.64 1.81
N LYS A 109 2.97 16.71 3.07
CA LYS A 109 3.84 16.61 4.25
C LYS A 109 3.50 15.42 5.14
N TRP A 110 2.30 14.88 5.02
CA TRP A 110 1.75 13.83 5.87
C TRP A 110 1.52 12.51 5.12
N CYS A 111 1.50 12.50 3.78
CA CYS A 111 1.17 11.30 3.02
C CYS A 111 2.39 10.40 2.78
N GLY A 112 2.72 9.56 3.76
CA GLY A 112 3.69 8.47 3.63
C GLY A 112 4.03 7.82 4.98
N PRO A 113 5.14 7.08 5.09
CA PRO A 113 5.58 6.54 6.37
C PRO A 113 6.01 7.65 7.34
N GLY A 114 5.13 7.99 8.29
CA GLY A 114 5.30 9.16 9.14
C GLY A 114 5.03 10.46 8.36
N ASN A 115 5.65 11.56 8.78
CA ASN A 115 5.45 12.86 8.14
C ASN A 115 6.70 13.74 8.23
N ILE A 116 6.72 14.80 7.42
CA ILE A 116 7.81 15.79 7.33
C ILE A 116 7.33 17.19 7.75
N ALA A 117 6.14 17.25 8.33
CA ALA A 117 5.51 18.47 8.81
C ALA A 117 6.26 19.02 10.03
N LYS A 118 6.48 20.35 10.06
CA LYS A 118 7.14 21.01 11.20
C LYS A 118 6.21 21.19 12.41
N HIS A 119 4.91 21.27 12.16
CA HIS A 119 3.85 21.42 13.15
C HIS A 119 2.52 20.90 12.59
N PHE A 120 1.49 20.78 13.42
CA PHE A 120 0.20 20.19 13.03
C PHE A 120 -0.43 20.86 11.81
N ASP A 121 -0.42 22.19 11.73
CA ASP A 121 -0.99 22.93 10.59
C ASP A 121 -0.06 23.05 9.37
N ASP A 122 1.11 22.40 9.41
CA ASP A 122 2.05 22.43 8.30
C ASP A 122 1.59 21.44 7.22
N VAL A 123 0.76 21.92 6.30
CA VAL A 123 0.23 21.16 5.16
C VAL A 123 0.92 21.57 3.86
N GLY A 124 0.99 20.65 2.92
CA GLY A 124 1.59 20.83 1.60
C GLY A 124 0.68 21.55 0.61
N ARG A 125 1.08 21.50 -0.67
CA ARG A 125 0.36 22.07 -1.81
C ARG A 125 -1.00 21.41 -2.02
N TYR A 126 -1.07 20.09 -1.84
CA TYR A 126 -2.32 19.32 -1.90
C TYR A 126 -3.02 19.35 -0.55
N GLY A 127 -3.45 20.55 -0.13
CA GLY A 127 -3.81 20.82 1.26
C GLY A 127 -4.97 19.98 1.80
N GLU A 128 -5.99 19.67 0.99
CA GLU A 128 -7.13 18.87 1.43
C GLU A 128 -6.75 17.38 1.56
N GLU A 129 -6.02 16.85 0.58
CA GLU A 129 -5.52 15.47 0.61
C GLU A 129 -4.51 15.26 1.74
N ASP A 130 -3.63 16.24 1.97
CA ASP A 130 -2.61 16.18 3.01
C ASP A 130 -3.22 16.27 4.42
N LYS A 131 -4.34 16.99 4.59
CA LYS A 131 -5.13 16.95 5.83
C LYS A 131 -5.72 15.57 6.09
N CYS A 132 -6.22 14.87 5.06
CA CYS A 132 -6.69 13.50 5.22
C CYS A 132 -5.56 12.56 5.71
N CYS A 133 -4.35 12.71 5.18
CA CYS A 133 -3.18 11.96 5.64
C CYS A 133 -2.79 12.33 7.09
N ARG A 134 -2.85 13.62 7.45
CA ARG A 134 -2.62 14.08 8.82
C ARG A 134 -3.62 13.48 9.80
N GLU A 135 -4.90 13.45 9.46
CA GLU A 135 -5.96 12.86 10.29
C GLU A 135 -5.75 11.34 10.43
N HIS A 136 -5.37 10.67 9.35
CA HIS A 136 -5.00 9.25 9.34
C HIS A 136 -3.85 8.94 10.32
N ASP A 137 -2.83 9.80 10.37
CA ASP A 137 -1.69 9.69 11.28
C ASP A 137 -2.07 9.89 12.75
N HIS A 138 -3.16 10.61 13.04
CA HIS A 138 -3.64 10.90 14.40
C HIS A 138 -4.82 10.03 14.83
N CYS A 139 -5.17 9.00 14.06
CA CYS A 139 -6.24 8.08 14.43
C CYS A 139 -5.91 7.37 15.76
N PRO A 140 -6.79 7.40 16.78
CA PRO A 140 -6.52 6.79 18.09
C PRO A 140 -6.46 5.26 18.02
N LYS A 141 -7.07 4.66 16.98
CA LYS A 141 -7.10 3.21 16.75
C LYS A 141 -6.11 2.82 15.66
N GLN A 142 -4.84 2.80 16.01
CA GLN A 142 -3.77 2.31 15.14
C GLN A 142 -3.27 0.93 15.58
N LEU A 143 -2.91 0.13 14.58
CA LEU A 143 -2.17 -1.13 14.69
C LEU A 143 -0.81 -0.95 14.01
N GLY A 144 0.26 -0.93 14.80
CA GLY A 144 1.62 -0.96 14.28
C GLY A 144 1.91 -2.26 13.53
N ALA A 145 3.02 -2.29 12.78
CA ALA A 145 3.45 -3.48 12.05
C ALA A 145 3.57 -4.70 12.97
N GLY A 146 2.95 -5.83 12.60
CA GLY A 146 2.93 -7.06 13.38
C GLY A 146 2.00 -7.05 14.61
N GLN A 147 1.39 -5.91 14.95
CA GLN A 147 0.51 -5.83 16.12
C GLN A 147 -0.86 -6.45 15.82
N CYS A 148 -1.45 -7.06 16.84
CA CYS A 148 -2.81 -7.57 16.82
C CYS A 148 -3.63 -6.95 17.96
N ARG A 149 -4.84 -6.49 17.68
CA ARG A 149 -5.84 -6.06 18.68
C ARG A 149 -7.23 -6.46 18.22
N TYR A 150 -8.10 -6.85 19.14
CA TYR A 150 -9.50 -7.21 18.87
C TYR A 150 -9.69 -8.25 17.75
N GLY A 151 -8.77 -9.22 17.64
CA GLY A 151 -8.80 -10.25 16.60
C GLY A 151 -8.32 -9.80 15.21
N ILE A 152 -7.93 -8.54 15.04
CA ILE A 152 -7.37 -7.99 13.80
C ILE A 152 -5.85 -7.86 13.94
N CYS A 153 -5.11 -8.40 12.98
CA CYS A 153 -3.64 -8.38 12.95
C CYS A 153 -3.12 -7.60 11.75
N ASN A 154 -2.26 -6.63 11.99
CA ASN A 154 -1.55 -5.93 10.94
C ASN A 154 -0.34 -6.75 10.46
N LYS A 155 -0.44 -7.37 9.28
CA LYS A 155 0.63 -8.17 8.67
C LYS A 155 1.49 -7.38 7.67
N SER A 156 1.29 -6.07 7.53
CA SER A 156 2.11 -5.21 6.67
C SER A 156 3.29 -4.62 7.47
N LEU A 157 4.21 -3.97 6.76
CA LEU A 157 5.36 -3.28 7.35
C LEU A 157 5.01 -1.87 7.86
N PHE A 158 3.81 -1.38 7.56
CA PHE A 158 3.35 -0.03 7.86
C PHE A 158 2.20 -0.05 8.85
N THR A 159 2.02 1.03 9.60
CA THR A 159 0.87 1.18 10.50
C THR A 159 -0.44 1.13 9.72
N ARG A 160 -1.48 0.51 10.29
CA ARG A 160 -2.84 0.48 9.75
C ARG A 160 -3.83 0.98 10.78
N GLN A 161 -4.88 1.67 10.36
CA GLN A 161 -5.99 2.04 11.24
C GLN A 161 -7.03 0.93 11.28
N VAL A 162 -7.72 0.82 12.41
CA VAL A 162 -8.85 -0.08 12.62
C VAL A 162 -10.09 0.75 12.87
N ASN A 163 -11.15 0.52 12.09
CA ASN A 163 -12.46 1.14 12.31
C ASN A 163 -13.20 0.42 13.45
#